data_AF-A0A0V8M120-F1
#
_entry.id   AF-A0A0V8M120-F1
#
_cell.length_a   1.000
_cell.length_b   1.000
_cell.length_c   1.000
_cell.angle_alpha   90.00
_cell.angle_beta   90.00
_cell.angle_gamma   90.00
#
_symmetry.space_group_name_H-M   'P 1'
#
loop_
_entity.id
_entity.type
_entity.pdbx_description
1 polymer ?
#
loop_
_entity_poly.entity_id
_entity_poly.type
_entity_poly.pdbx_seq_one_letter_code
_entity_poly.pdbx_strand_id
1 'polypeptide(L)'
;MNIEGKRSGDGFVCHKGNLVNALSRAQASVIEVIDNMILGRKGFLNYLKALGGSNVVKIAPSNGSASESQATEKGLRVVCGTNTSYLPNEAWLTDKNRNGGNCQVRVSRNNAITPNLGSVELAEALARVIPFTEKGKEARPILQCVHFVQKDGKLTLIGCDGFRLAMISLDFEDGETSALIESSELSGLISALKRARRIRLSFEQKSDNEGGLISKWLVIDTEAISYKWRSVEGDFPDYNKVIPTEFTAQAHFDTRETLKACHSLSALWLDKENPIRITIDDSRVILETKEDRGKAIIEAETSGQGSIAVNGNFLSQAMKALGGMTELKVKDAKSPMLFSTDGYQILVMPMFMPESKAVAEAEAVAQEAEARAEAEAQTESEAETETKTEAKPKRKGRKKDKHPEPQPQTEPEEAVEPETQETREPVAVG
;
A
#
# COMPACT_ATOMS: atom_id res chain seq x y z
N MET A 1 -15.75 0.54 23.73
CA MET A 1 -17.15 0.83 23.34
C MET A 1 -17.72 1.86 24.27
N ASN A 2 -18.24 2.97 23.75
CA ASN A 2 -18.77 4.07 24.55
C ASN A 2 -20.30 3.93 24.62
N ILE A 3 -20.87 3.99 25.82
CA ILE A 3 -22.32 3.97 26.04
C ILE A 3 -22.76 5.19 26.84
N GLU A 4 -23.89 5.75 26.42
CA GLU A 4 -24.56 6.82 27.15
C GLU A 4 -25.27 6.24 28.39
N GLY A 5 -24.94 6.76 29.56
CA GLY A 5 -25.49 6.27 30.82
C GLY A 5 -25.01 7.01 32.05
N LYS A 6 -25.44 6.52 33.22
CA LYS A 6 -25.03 7.03 34.54
C LYS A 6 -24.31 5.92 35.30
N ARG A 7 -23.13 6.20 35.86
CA ARG A 7 -22.51 5.33 36.87
C ARG A 7 -23.41 5.24 38.12
N SER A 8 -23.45 4.08 38.77
CA SER A 8 -24.33 3.77 39.90
C SER A 8 -23.61 2.81 40.86
N GLY A 9 -22.87 3.37 41.82
CA GLY A 9 -21.87 2.61 42.58
C GLY A 9 -20.78 2.10 41.64
N ASP A 10 -20.33 0.87 41.88
CA ASP A 10 -19.38 0.14 41.02
C ASP A 10 -20.00 -0.32 39.68
N GLY A 11 -21.31 -0.07 39.49
CA GLY A 11 -22.05 -0.40 38.29
C GLY A 11 -22.41 0.79 37.40
N PHE A 12 -23.23 0.52 36.39
CA PHE A 12 -23.82 1.54 35.53
C PHE A 12 -25.27 1.26 35.17
N VAL A 13 -25.98 2.32 34.79
CA VAL A 13 -27.35 2.31 34.30
C VAL A 13 -27.37 2.95 32.91
N CYS A 14 -27.92 2.25 31.93
CA CYS A 14 -28.00 2.72 30.55
C CYS A 14 -29.31 2.29 29.87
N HIS A 15 -29.61 2.89 28.73
CA HIS A 15 -30.73 2.47 27.90
C HIS A 15 -30.40 1.18 27.15
N LYS A 16 -31.27 0.17 27.24
CA LYS A 16 -31.09 -1.17 26.65
C LYS A 16 -30.78 -1.09 25.15
N GLY A 17 -31.52 -0.25 24.42
CA GLY A 17 -31.32 -0.05 22.99
C GLY A 17 -29.93 0.51 22.65
N ASN A 18 -29.39 1.40 23.48
CA ASN A 18 -28.07 2.01 23.25
C ASN A 18 -26.96 0.98 23.46
N LEU A 19 -27.06 0.17 24.52
CA LEU A 19 -26.14 -0.94 24.78
C LEU A 19 -26.19 -2.00 23.67
N VAL A 20 -27.39 -2.43 23.25
CA VAL A 20 -27.57 -3.40 22.15
C VAL A 20 -27.03 -2.87 20.82
N ASN A 21 -27.26 -1.59 20.50
CA ASN A 21 -26.75 -0.95 19.29
C ASN A 21 -25.21 -0.91 19.30
N ALA A 22 -24.60 -0.43 20.39
CA ALA A 22 -23.14 -0.37 20.53
C ALA A 22 -22.50 -1.77 20.44
N LEU A 23 -23.08 -2.78 21.10
CA LEU A 23 -22.64 -4.18 21.05
C LEU A 23 -22.80 -4.84 19.67
N SER A 24 -23.74 -4.35 18.86
CA SER A 24 -23.91 -4.79 17.47
C SER A 24 -22.85 -4.21 16.52
N ARG A 25 -22.26 -3.07 16.88
CA ARG A 25 -21.19 -2.39 16.13
C ARG A 25 -19.79 -2.84 16.56
N ALA A 26 -19.63 -3.36 17.77
CA ALA A 26 -18.34 -3.85 18.28
C ALA A 26 -17.86 -5.09 17.52
N GLN A 27 -16.61 -5.05 17.05
CA GLN A 27 -15.98 -6.12 16.27
C GLN A 27 -15.40 -7.24 17.16
N ALA A 28 -14.85 -6.86 18.32
CA ALA A 28 -14.30 -7.74 19.35
C ALA A 28 -15.14 -8.99 19.63
N SER A 29 -14.48 -10.12 19.88
CA SER A 29 -15.14 -11.35 20.34
C SER A 29 -15.52 -11.28 21.83
N VAL A 30 -14.72 -10.56 22.62
CA VAL A 30 -14.84 -10.44 24.08
C VAL A 30 -15.18 -9.00 24.48
N ILE A 31 -16.06 -8.83 25.45
CA ILE A 31 -16.35 -7.55 26.09
C ILE A 31 -15.83 -7.60 27.52
N GLU A 32 -15.15 -6.55 27.98
CA GLU A 32 -14.91 -6.28 29.39
C GLU A 32 -15.95 -5.26 29.87
N VAL A 33 -16.80 -5.64 30.83
CA VAL A 33 -17.99 -4.84 31.19
C VAL A 33 -17.72 -3.88 32.35
N ILE A 34 -17.23 -4.41 33.47
CA ILE A 34 -16.86 -3.74 34.72
C ILE A 34 -15.70 -4.55 35.32
N ASP A 35 -14.74 -3.93 36.01
CA ASP A 35 -13.72 -4.58 36.88
C ASP A 35 -13.12 -5.90 36.37
N ASN A 36 -12.58 -5.89 35.14
CA ASN A 36 -11.99 -7.06 34.46
C ASN A 36 -12.95 -8.25 34.23
N MET A 37 -14.25 -8.05 34.38
CA MET A 37 -15.26 -9.07 34.13
C MET A 37 -15.55 -9.16 32.64
N ILE A 38 -15.23 -10.32 32.05
CA ILE A 38 -15.27 -10.55 30.62
C ILE A 38 -16.44 -11.46 30.21
N LEU A 39 -17.08 -11.12 29.09
CA LEU A 39 -18.21 -11.87 28.51
C LEU A 39 -18.03 -12.07 27.00
N GLY A 40 -18.53 -13.19 26.48
CA GLY A 40 -18.61 -13.42 25.04
C GLY A 40 -19.62 -12.48 24.37
N ARG A 41 -19.18 -11.64 23.43
CA ARG A 41 -19.99 -10.53 22.89
C ARG A 41 -21.31 -10.97 22.28
N LYS A 42 -21.29 -12.02 21.45
CA LYS A 42 -22.49 -12.52 20.77
C LYS A 42 -23.52 -13.08 21.75
N GLY A 43 -23.06 -13.79 22.79
CA GLY A 43 -23.92 -14.32 23.85
C GLY A 43 -24.60 -13.20 24.64
N PHE A 44 -23.81 -12.24 25.12
CA PHE A 44 -24.34 -11.09 25.87
C PHE A 44 -25.30 -10.21 25.04
N LEU A 45 -25.00 -9.99 23.75
CA LEU A 45 -25.89 -9.29 22.81
C LEU A 45 -27.23 -10.02 22.64
N ASN A 46 -27.22 -11.34 22.47
CA ASN A 46 -28.43 -12.14 22.31
C ASN A 46 -29.26 -12.18 23.60
N TYR A 47 -28.59 -12.34 24.75
CA TYR A 47 -29.20 -12.25 26.07
C TYR A 47 -29.90 -10.90 26.29
N LEU A 48 -29.24 -9.77 26.00
CA LEU A 48 -29.84 -8.43 26.12
C LEU A 48 -31.02 -8.19 25.16
N LYS A 49 -31.01 -8.82 23.99
CA LYS A 49 -32.14 -8.78 23.03
C LYS A 49 -33.33 -9.62 23.51
N ALA A 50 -33.07 -10.79 24.08
CA ALA A 50 -34.10 -11.66 24.66
C ALA A 50 -34.67 -11.11 25.98
N LEU A 51 -33.98 -10.16 26.62
CA LEU A 51 -34.36 -9.61 27.91
C LEU A 51 -35.63 -8.74 27.82
N GLY A 52 -36.77 -9.34 28.15
CA GLY A 52 -38.04 -8.63 28.36
C GLY A 52 -38.02 -7.73 29.59
N GLY A 53 -39.02 -6.85 29.70
CA GLY A 53 -39.15 -5.88 30.78
C GLY A 53 -38.85 -4.45 30.33
N SER A 54 -38.12 -3.68 31.15
CA SER A 54 -37.89 -2.26 30.92
C SER A 54 -36.98 -1.96 29.71
N ASN A 55 -36.93 -0.68 29.35
CA ASN A 55 -35.95 -0.11 28.43
C ASN A 55 -34.66 0.35 29.14
N VAL A 56 -34.61 0.30 30.47
CA VAL A 56 -33.43 0.64 31.27
C VAL A 56 -32.79 -0.63 31.85
N VAL A 57 -31.48 -0.77 31.70
CA VAL A 57 -30.69 -1.87 32.28
C VAL A 57 -29.69 -1.30 33.26
N LYS A 58 -29.66 -1.85 34.48
CA LYS A 58 -28.61 -1.66 35.48
C LYS A 58 -27.70 -2.88 35.50
N ILE A 59 -26.40 -2.67 35.39
CA ILE A 59 -25.38 -3.71 35.48
C ILE A 59 -24.43 -3.32 36.62
N ALA A 60 -24.16 -4.25 37.52
CA ALA A 60 -23.25 -4.05 38.65
C ALA A 60 -22.52 -5.38 38.97
N PRO A 61 -21.32 -5.34 39.57
CA PRO A 61 -20.70 -6.55 40.07
C PRO A 61 -21.58 -7.20 41.15
N SER A 62 -21.77 -8.51 41.08
CA SER A 62 -22.43 -9.28 42.14
C SER A 62 -21.39 -9.71 43.17
N ASN A 63 -20.97 -8.77 44.02
CA ASN A 63 -20.29 -9.12 45.26
C ASN A 63 -21.32 -9.84 46.15
N GLY A 64 -21.03 -11.09 46.53
CA GLY A 64 -21.93 -11.92 47.32
C GLY A 64 -22.32 -11.20 48.62
N SER A 65 -23.62 -11.07 48.87
CA SER A 65 -24.11 -10.57 50.16
C SER A 65 -23.74 -11.58 51.25
N ALA A 66 -23.37 -11.10 52.44
CA ALA A 66 -22.85 -11.92 53.53
C ALA A 66 -23.91 -12.76 54.27
N SER A 67 -24.78 -13.46 53.53
CA SER A 67 -25.73 -14.43 54.09
C SER A 67 -25.97 -15.55 53.09
N GLU A 68 -25.77 -16.78 53.58
CA GLU A 68 -26.12 -18.06 52.96
C GLU A 68 -25.35 -18.48 51.69
N SER A 69 -24.20 -19.13 51.94
CA SER A 69 -23.69 -20.28 51.16
C SER A 69 -23.26 -20.09 49.68
N GLN A 70 -23.15 -18.87 49.15
CA GLN A 70 -22.48 -18.62 47.86
C GLN A 70 -21.38 -17.54 47.95
N ALA A 71 -20.33 -17.85 48.69
CA ALA A 71 -19.07 -17.11 48.61
C ALA A 71 -18.11 -17.79 47.62
N THR A 72 -17.88 -17.20 46.44
CA THR A 72 -16.56 -17.04 45.76
C THR A 72 -16.64 -16.73 44.25
N GLU A 73 -17.77 -16.93 43.56
CA GLU A 73 -17.83 -16.62 42.11
C GLU A 73 -18.07 -15.13 41.83
N LYS A 74 -17.13 -14.49 41.13
CA LYS A 74 -17.30 -13.15 40.58
C LYS A 74 -18.35 -13.20 39.46
N GLY A 75 -19.53 -12.63 39.69
CA GLY A 75 -20.59 -12.50 38.69
C GLY A 75 -21.00 -11.05 38.38
N LEU A 76 -21.77 -10.87 37.32
CA LEU A 76 -22.43 -9.62 36.96
C LEU A 76 -23.93 -9.72 37.26
N ARG A 77 -24.42 -8.85 38.14
CA ARG A 77 -25.86 -8.67 38.37
C ARG A 77 -26.43 -7.73 37.31
N VAL A 78 -27.32 -8.25 36.49
CA VAL A 78 -28.07 -7.48 35.49
C VAL A 78 -29.52 -7.36 35.96
N VAL A 79 -30.03 -6.12 36.01
CA VAL A 79 -31.40 -5.79 36.44
C VAL A 79 -32.08 -4.97 35.35
N CYS A 80 -33.30 -5.35 34.96
CA CYS A 80 -34.10 -4.62 33.98
C CYS A 80 -35.60 -4.71 34.34
N GLY A 81 -36.14 -3.62 34.91
CA GLY A 81 -37.48 -3.65 35.50
C GLY A 81 -37.54 -4.67 36.64
N THR A 82 -38.48 -5.60 36.57
CA THR A 82 -38.64 -6.71 37.52
C THR A 82 -37.61 -7.83 37.36
N ASN A 83 -37.02 -7.97 36.17
CA ASN A 83 -36.12 -9.07 35.87
C ASN A 83 -34.73 -8.80 36.46
N THR A 84 -34.29 -9.66 37.38
CA THR A 84 -32.91 -9.71 37.88
C THR A 84 -32.30 -11.06 37.52
N SER A 85 -31.07 -11.04 36.99
CA SER A 85 -30.32 -12.24 36.66
C SER A 85 -28.84 -12.04 36.97
N TYR A 86 -28.17 -13.13 37.29
CA TYR A 86 -26.75 -13.17 37.61
C TYR A 86 -26.03 -13.93 36.48
N LEU A 87 -24.99 -13.31 35.92
CA LEU A 87 -24.15 -13.90 34.88
C LEU A 87 -22.77 -14.21 35.47
N PRO A 88 -22.24 -15.44 35.37
CA PRO A 88 -20.88 -15.71 35.82
C PRO A 88 -19.87 -14.95 34.94
N ASN A 89 -18.66 -14.71 35.49
CA ASN A 89 -17.54 -14.26 34.66
C ASN A 89 -17.23 -15.30 33.56
N GLU A 90 -16.69 -14.84 32.44
CA GLU A 90 -16.42 -15.65 31.24
C GLU A 90 -17.68 -16.29 30.58
N ALA A 91 -18.90 -15.88 30.93
CA ALA A 91 -20.10 -16.42 30.28
C ALA A 91 -20.11 -16.19 28.76
N TRP A 92 -20.47 -17.24 28.01
CA TRP A 92 -20.42 -17.33 26.55
C TRP A 92 -19.04 -17.12 25.92
N LEU A 93 -17.96 -17.16 26.71
CA LEU A 93 -16.61 -17.27 26.20
C LEU A 93 -16.37 -18.70 25.67
N THR A 94 -15.52 -18.82 24.66
CA THR A 94 -15.06 -20.09 24.10
C THR A 94 -13.60 -19.95 23.74
N ASP A 95 -12.85 -21.05 23.68
CA ASP A 95 -11.39 -21.01 23.41
C ASP A 95 -11.07 -20.28 22.09
N LYS A 96 -11.92 -20.47 21.08
CA LYS A 96 -11.83 -19.78 19.77
C LYS A 96 -12.02 -18.25 19.87
N ASN A 97 -12.77 -17.78 20.85
CA ASN A 97 -13.09 -16.36 21.04
C ASN A 97 -12.16 -15.67 22.05
N ARG A 98 -11.52 -16.42 22.95
CA ARG A 98 -10.70 -15.92 24.08
C ARG A 98 -9.49 -15.12 23.63
N ASN A 99 -8.88 -15.50 22.51
CA ASN A 99 -7.68 -14.86 21.96
C ASN A 99 -7.99 -13.73 20.95
N GLY A 100 -9.26 -13.36 20.76
CA GLY A 100 -9.63 -12.23 19.92
C GLY A 100 -9.55 -10.90 20.67
N GLY A 101 -9.49 -9.79 19.93
CA GLY A 101 -9.42 -8.45 20.52
C GLY A 101 -10.52 -8.17 21.54
N ASN A 102 -10.17 -7.45 22.61
CA ASN A 102 -11.06 -7.09 23.69
C ASN A 102 -11.81 -5.77 23.41
N CYS A 103 -12.95 -5.55 24.07
CA CYS A 103 -13.63 -4.26 24.03
C CYS A 103 -14.17 -3.89 25.40
N GLN A 104 -13.59 -2.85 26.01
CA GLN A 104 -14.06 -2.33 27.29
C GLN A 104 -15.32 -1.48 27.13
N VAL A 105 -16.27 -1.61 28.06
CA VAL A 105 -17.44 -0.74 28.17
C VAL A 105 -17.07 0.55 28.92
N ARG A 106 -17.10 1.69 28.22
CA ARG A 106 -16.88 3.02 28.79
C ARG A 106 -18.22 3.75 28.88
N VAL A 107 -18.64 4.05 30.11
CA VAL A 107 -19.89 4.81 30.37
C VAL A 107 -19.58 6.30 30.40
N SER A 108 -20.20 7.08 29.52
CA SER A 108 -20.13 8.55 29.52
C SER A 108 -21.52 9.16 29.68
N ARG A 109 -21.58 10.38 30.25
CA ARG A 109 -22.81 11.19 30.31
C ARG A 109 -23.15 11.85 28.97
N ASN A 110 -22.15 12.07 28.12
CA ASN A 110 -22.30 12.62 26.77
C ASN A 110 -21.13 12.08 25.92
N ASN A 111 -21.42 11.46 24.78
CA ASN A 111 -20.39 10.91 23.89
C ASN A 111 -20.05 11.89 22.76
N ALA A 112 -19.90 13.17 23.11
CA ALA A 112 -19.56 14.24 22.19
C ALA A 112 -18.09 14.16 21.80
N ILE A 113 -17.83 13.66 20.59
CA ILE A 113 -16.54 13.71 19.93
C ILE A 113 -16.54 14.92 18.99
N THR A 114 -15.48 15.74 19.08
CA THR A 114 -15.16 16.77 18.09
C THR A 114 -14.51 16.08 16.89
N PRO A 115 -15.16 16.07 15.71
CA PRO A 115 -14.61 15.39 14.55
C PRO A 115 -13.46 16.17 13.93
N ASN A 116 -12.49 15.47 13.35
CA ASN A 116 -11.36 16.06 12.64
C ASN A 116 -11.09 15.46 11.25
N LEU A 117 -11.92 14.52 10.80
CA LEU A 117 -11.82 13.89 9.47
C LEU A 117 -13.20 13.39 9.02
N GLY A 118 -13.42 13.28 7.71
CA GLY A 118 -14.64 12.68 7.16
C GLY A 118 -14.71 11.17 7.39
N SER A 119 -15.84 10.68 7.92
CA SER A 119 -16.01 9.25 8.22
C SER A 119 -16.10 8.39 6.96
N VAL A 120 -16.70 8.92 5.89
CA VAL A 120 -16.78 8.26 4.58
C VAL A 120 -15.44 8.32 3.86
N GLU A 121 -14.77 9.48 3.86
CA GLU A 121 -13.44 9.69 3.26
C GLU A 121 -12.40 8.71 3.81
N LEU A 122 -12.28 8.59 5.14
CA LEU A 122 -11.36 7.62 5.76
C LEU A 122 -11.75 6.17 5.41
N ALA A 123 -13.04 5.86 5.33
CA ALA A 123 -13.50 4.52 4.96
C ALA A 123 -13.16 4.16 3.50
N GLU A 124 -13.19 5.13 2.60
CA GLU A 124 -12.85 4.96 1.19
C GLU A 124 -11.33 4.92 0.97
N ALA A 125 -10.58 5.76 1.68
CA ALA A 125 -9.12 5.69 1.75
C ALA A 125 -8.63 4.30 2.20
N LEU A 126 -9.17 3.78 3.31
CA LEU A 126 -8.85 2.43 3.79
C LEU A 126 -9.24 1.35 2.78
N ALA A 127 -10.42 1.47 2.14
CA ALA A 127 -10.88 0.51 1.14
C ALA A 127 -10.01 0.49 -0.14
N ARG A 128 -9.41 1.63 -0.51
CA ARG A 128 -8.47 1.76 -1.63
C ARG A 128 -7.07 1.24 -1.31
N VAL A 129 -6.58 1.42 -0.08
CA VAL A 129 -5.19 1.09 0.31
C VAL A 129 -5.02 -0.36 0.80
N ILE A 130 -5.93 -0.90 1.61
CA ILE A 130 -5.86 -2.28 2.16
C ILE A 130 -5.74 -3.41 1.09
N PRO A 131 -6.24 -3.27 -0.15
CA PRO A 131 -5.98 -4.26 -1.20
C PRO A 131 -4.50 -4.44 -1.56
N PHE A 132 -3.66 -3.42 -1.37
CA PHE A 132 -2.26 -3.35 -1.81
C PHE A 132 -1.23 -3.78 -0.76
N THR A 133 -1.65 -4.02 0.49
CA THR A 133 -0.76 -4.58 1.53
C THR A 133 -0.43 -6.04 1.23
N GLU A 134 0.77 -6.46 1.62
CA GLU A 134 1.23 -7.85 1.48
C GLU A 134 0.37 -8.81 2.32
N LYS A 135 0.12 -10.02 1.80
CA LYS A 135 -0.81 -11.00 2.41
C LYS A 135 -0.24 -12.41 2.33
N GLY A 136 -0.38 -13.16 3.42
CA GLY A 136 0.13 -14.53 3.55
C GLY A 136 0.95 -14.71 4.82
N LYS A 137 1.31 -15.96 5.12
CA LYS A 137 2.09 -16.30 6.33
C LYS A 137 3.58 -15.96 6.23
N GLU A 138 4.10 -15.88 5.00
CA GLU A 138 5.50 -15.57 4.69
C GLU A 138 5.71 -14.07 4.40
N ALA A 139 4.64 -13.28 4.45
CA ALA A 139 4.68 -11.87 4.11
C ALA A 139 5.44 -11.04 5.15
N ARG A 140 6.15 -10.01 4.69
CA ARG A 140 6.90 -9.10 5.57
C ARG A 140 5.94 -8.38 6.53
N PRO A 141 6.10 -8.47 7.88
CA PRO A 141 5.14 -7.91 8.84
C PRO A 141 4.86 -6.41 8.65
N ILE A 142 5.89 -5.65 8.28
CA ILE A 142 5.80 -4.21 8.01
C ILE A 142 4.91 -3.92 6.78
N LEU A 143 4.91 -4.80 5.76
CA LEU A 143 4.11 -4.64 4.54
C LEU A 143 2.70 -5.24 4.64
N GLN A 144 2.43 -6.05 5.66
CA GLN A 144 1.06 -6.42 6.05
C GLN A 144 0.30 -5.23 6.69
N CYS A 145 1.00 -4.16 7.06
CA CYS A 145 0.43 -2.98 7.68
C CYS A 145 0.02 -1.91 6.66
N VAL A 146 -0.99 -1.11 7.03
CA VAL A 146 -1.21 0.21 6.45
C VAL A 146 -0.37 1.20 7.25
N HIS A 147 0.45 1.99 6.55
CA HIS A 147 1.25 3.06 7.12
C HIS A 147 0.45 4.36 7.07
N PHE A 148 0.09 4.87 8.25
CA PHE A 148 -0.52 6.18 8.44
C PHE A 148 0.60 7.18 8.69
N VAL A 149 0.62 8.29 7.96
CA VAL A 149 1.60 9.37 8.12
C VAL A 149 0.85 10.70 8.23
N GLN A 150 0.90 11.31 9.41
CA GLN A 150 0.51 12.70 9.63
C GLN A 150 1.72 13.59 9.36
N LYS A 151 1.61 14.48 8.37
CA LYS A 151 2.62 15.49 8.02
C LYS A 151 1.99 16.61 7.18
N ASP A 152 2.48 17.84 7.31
CA ASP A 152 2.16 18.98 6.43
C ASP A 152 0.65 19.21 6.26
N GLY A 153 -0.12 19.23 7.37
CA GLY A 153 -1.57 19.36 7.38
C GLY A 153 -2.35 18.21 6.74
N LYS A 154 -1.73 17.04 6.55
CA LYS A 154 -2.33 15.88 5.85
C LYS A 154 -2.12 14.57 6.59
N LEU A 155 -3.08 13.66 6.42
CA LEU A 155 -3.00 12.26 6.80
C LEU A 155 -2.89 11.41 5.52
N THR A 156 -1.70 10.88 5.27
CA THR A 156 -1.42 9.99 4.16
C THR A 156 -1.52 8.54 4.61
N LEU A 157 -2.33 7.73 3.91
CA LEU A 157 -2.45 6.29 4.12
C LEU A 157 -1.74 5.55 2.98
N ILE A 158 -0.84 4.63 3.32
CA ILE A 158 0.02 3.93 2.37
C ILE A 158 -0.04 2.43 2.62
N GLY A 159 -0.09 1.63 1.54
CA GLY A 159 -0.05 0.18 1.58
C GLY A 159 0.67 -0.35 0.35
N CYS A 160 1.59 -1.29 0.55
CA CYS A 160 2.39 -1.87 -0.52
C CYS A 160 2.75 -3.33 -0.23
N ASP A 161 3.15 -4.05 -1.29
CA ASP A 161 3.60 -5.45 -1.23
C ASP A 161 5.01 -5.63 -1.83
N GLY A 162 5.71 -4.52 -2.08
CA GLY A 162 7.04 -4.47 -2.70
C GLY A 162 7.03 -4.48 -4.24
N PHE A 163 5.92 -4.85 -4.89
CA PHE A 163 5.76 -4.77 -6.35
C PHE A 163 4.82 -3.65 -6.79
N ARG A 164 4.05 -3.10 -5.86
CA ARG A 164 3.13 -1.98 -6.07
C ARG A 164 2.84 -1.30 -4.74
N LEU A 165 2.37 -0.06 -4.83
CA LEU A 165 2.07 0.80 -3.70
C LEU A 165 0.82 1.61 -4.01
N ALA A 166 -0.07 1.74 -3.04
CA ALA A 166 -1.21 2.66 -3.09
C ALA A 166 -1.06 3.69 -1.98
N MET A 167 -1.24 4.96 -2.32
CA MET A 167 -1.11 6.10 -1.43
C MET A 167 -2.26 7.08 -1.64
N ILE A 168 -2.95 7.45 -0.57
CA ILE A 168 -3.99 8.49 -0.57
C ILE A 168 -3.71 9.49 0.54
N SER A 169 -3.77 10.78 0.24
CA SER A 169 -3.66 11.86 1.24
C SER A 169 -5.03 12.46 1.51
N LEU A 170 -5.36 12.65 2.78
CA LEU A 170 -6.55 13.35 3.25
C LEU A 170 -6.11 14.63 4.00
N ASP A 171 -6.89 15.70 3.93
CA ASP A 171 -6.63 16.90 4.73
C ASP A 171 -6.87 16.60 6.22
N PHE A 172 -5.99 17.10 7.09
CA PHE A 172 -5.96 16.72 8.51
C PHE A 172 -5.36 17.84 9.40
N GLU A 173 -5.30 17.60 10.71
CA GLU A 173 -4.61 18.50 11.65
C GLU A 173 -3.08 18.49 11.43
N ASP A 174 -2.42 19.62 11.68
CA ASP A 174 -0.96 19.70 11.69
C ASP A 174 -0.32 18.81 12.77
N GLY A 175 0.82 18.23 12.42
CA GLY A 175 1.62 17.35 13.27
C GLY A 175 2.61 16.55 12.46
N GLU A 176 3.56 15.90 13.13
CA GLU A 176 4.54 15.04 12.47
C GLU A 176 4.59 13.68 13.19
N THR A 177 3.97 12.66 12.58
CA THR A 177 3.83 11.37 13.24
C THR A 177 3.35 10.26 12.31
N SER A 178 3.90 9.05 12.44
CA SER A 178 3.42 7.87 11.68
C SER A 178 3.07 6.65 12.55
N ALA A 179 2.17 5.78 12.08
CA ALA A 179 1.86 4.50 12.73
C ALA A 179 1.64 3.38 11.69
N LEU A 180 2.03 2.16 12.05
CA LEU A 180 1.88 0.94 11.25
C LEU A 180 0.84 0.03 11.88
N ILE A 181 -0.34 -0.08 11.26
CA ILE A 181 -1.46 -0.88 11.78
C ILE A 181 -1.77 -2.02 10.82
N GLU A 182 -1.93 -3.24 11.34
CA GLU A 182 -2.17 -4.42 10.50
C GLU A 182 -3.46 -4.28 9.68
N SER A 183 -3.35 -4.53 8.37
CA SER A 183 -4.46 -4.40 7.41
C SER A 183 -5.66 -5.30 7.74
N SER A 184 -5.43 -6.44 8.40
CA SER A 184 -6.48 -7.37 8.80
C SER A 184 -7.43 -6.75 9.84
N GLU A 185 -6.89 -6.02 10.82
CA GLU A 185 -7.63 -5.35 11.89
C GLU A 185 -8.44 -4.16 11.38
N LEU A 186 -7.93 -3.47 10.35
CA LEU A 186 -8.60 -2.33 9.71
C LEU A 186 -9.74 -2.74 8.76
N SER A 187 -9.70 -3.96 8.21
CA SER A 187 -10.67 -4.42 7.19
C SER A 187 -12.13 -4.31 7.66
N GLY A 188 -12.42 -4.66 8.91
CA GLY A 188 -13.76 -4.55 9.50
C GLY A 188 -14.19 -3.09 9.75
N LEU A 189 -13.23 -2.20 10.01
CA LEU A 189 -13.45 -0.80 10.40
C LEU A 189 -14.18 -0.01 9.32
N ILE A 190 -13.90 -0.27 8.03
CA ILE A 190 -14.55 0.38 6.88
C ILE A 190 -16.09 0.36 7.03
N SER A 191 -16.65 -0.77 7.43
CA SER A 191 -18.10 -0.93 7.59
C SER A 191 -18.69 -0.16 8.79
N ALA A 192 -17.88 0.11 9.80
CA ALA A 192 -18.25 0.90 10.96
C ALA A 192 -18.14 2.41 10.66
N LEU A 193 -17.07 2.84 9.99
CA LEU A 193 -16.84 4.22 9.57
C LEU A 193 -17.94 4.72 8.62
N LYS A 194 -18.35 3.92 7.62
CA LYS A 194 -19.49 4.24 6.73
C LYS A 194 -20.84 4.39 7.47
N ARG A 195 -20.92 4.01 8.76
CA ARG A 195 -22.10 4.16 9.63
C ARG A 195 -21.85 5.10 10.82
N ALA A 196 -20.65 5.67 10.92
CA ALA A 196 -20.27 6.64 11.94
C ALA A 196 -20.57 8.04 11.43
N ARG A 197 -21.23 8.85 12.26
CA ARG A 197 -21.60 10.23 11.90
C ARG A 197 -20.51 11.23 12.26
N ARG A 198 -19.62 10.89 13.20
CA ARG A 198 -18.45 11.68 13.59
C ARG A 198 -17.30 10.75 13.89
N ILE A 199 -16.12 11.09 13.38
CA ILE A 199 -14.88 10.38 13.73
C ILE A 199 -13.83 11.38 14.20
N ARG A 200 -13.04 10.98 15.19
CA ARG A 200 -11.78 11.64 15.54
C ARG A 200 -10.65 10.64 15.45
N LEU A 201 -9.67 10.91 14.61
CA LEU A 201 -8.43 10.16 14.56
C LEU A 201 -7.39 10.89 15.40
N SER A 202 -6.63 10.16 16.21
CA SER A 202 -5.51 10.71 16.97
C SER A 202 -4.44 9.66 17.23
N PHE A 203 -3.20 10.09 17.31
CA PHE A 203 -2.07 9.25 17.70
C PHE A 203 -1.78 9.45 19.18
N GLU A 204 -1.72 8.36 19.93
CA GLU A 204 -1.27 8.37 21.32
C GLU A 204 0.16 7.83 21.39
N GLN A 205 1.01 8.49 22.15
CA GLN A 205 2.38 8.06 22.42
C GLN A 205 2.57 7.93 23.93
N LYS A 206 3.30 6.89 24.35
CA LYS A 206 3.78 6.76 25.73
C LYS A 206 5.29 6.74 25.71
N SER A 207 5.88 7.75 26.31
CA SER A 207 7.32 7.80 26.58
C SER A 207 7.66 7.15 27.92
N ASP A 208 8.92 6.77 28.10
CA ASP A 208 9.51 6.46 29.40
C ASP A 208 9.85 7.73 30.19
N ASN A 209 10.42 7.56 31.37
CA ASN A 209 10.83 8.66 32.25
C ASN A 209 12.06 9.44 31.74
N GLU A 210 12.75 8.92 30.71
CA GLU A 210 13.96 9.50 30.12
C GLU A 210 13.67 10.16 28.75
N GLY A 211 12.43 10.03 28.25
CA GLY A 211 11.94 10.63 27.00
C GLY A 211 11.87 9.66 25.81
N GLY A 212 12.35 8.42 25.95
CA GLY A 212 12.29 7.39 24.91
C GLY A 212 10.86 6.94 24.60
N LEU A 213 10.54 6.70 23.33
CA LEU A 213 9.20 6.27 22.90
C LEU A 213 9.00 4.77 23.16
N ILE A 214 8.29 4.40 24.23
CA ILE A 214 7.98 2.99 24.57
C ILE A 214 7.00 2.37 23.57
N SER A 215 6.01 3.16 23.16
CA SER A 215 4.86 2.63 22.42
C SER A 215 4.01 3.73 21.80
N LYS A 216 3.48 3.42 20.63
CA LYS A 216 2.62 4.29 19.84
C LYS A 216 1.31 3.57 19.52
N TRP A 217 0.21 4.31 19.52
CA TRP A 217 -1.10 3.80 19.15
C TRP A 217 -1.79 4.72 18.15
N LEU A 218 -2.52 4.12 17.23
CA LEU A 218 -3.58 4.81 16.48
C LEU A 218 -4.88 4.65 17.26
N VAL A 219 -5.58 5.76 17.48
CA VAL A 219 -6.92 5.79 18.08
C VAL A 219 -7.90 6.40 17.10
N ILE A 220 -9.02 5.72 16.86
CA ILE A 220 -10.15 6.23 16.07
C ILE A 220 -11.39 6.19 16.97
N ASP A 221 -11.82 7.36 17.41
CA ASP A 221 -13.03 7.55 18.20
C ASP A 221 -14.24 7.81 17.30
N THR A 222 -15.30 7.03 17.50
CA THR A 222 -16.62 7.21 16.86
C THR A 222 -17.69 7.46 17.92
N GLU A 223 -18.87 7.97 17.54
CA GLU A 223 -19.96 8.24 18.49
C GLU A 223 -20.56 7.00 19.20
N ALA A 224 -20.00 5.79 18.99
CA ALA A 224 -20.33 4.58 19.73
C ALA A 224 -19.11 3.77 20.20
N ILE A 225 -17.94 3.88 19.56
CA ILE A 225 -16.78 3.02 19.80
C ILE A 225 -15.49 3.81 19.62
N SER A 226 -14.65 3.79 20.66
CA SER A 226 -13.20 4.04 20.55
C SER A 226 -12.51 2.75 20.10
N TYR A 227 -11.80 2.81 18.98
CA TYR A 227 -10.92 1.76 18.48
C TYR A 227 -9.47 2.19 18.73
N LYS A 228 -8.65 1.29 19.27
CA LYS A 228 -7.25 1.58 19.61
C LYS A 228 -6.37 0.41 19.22
N TRP A 229 -5.36 0.67 18.40
CA TRP A 229 -4.39 -0.31 17.91
C TRP A 229 -2.99 0.11 18.31
N ARG A 230 -2.13 -0.85 18.72
CA ARG A 230 -0.70 -0.57 18.92
C ARG A 230 -0.04 -0.55 17.54
N SER A 231 0.82 0.42 17.29
CA SER A 231 1.67 0.40 16.11
C SER A 231 2.60 -0.80 16.16
N VAL A 232 2.76 -1.48 15.03
CA VAL A 232 3.89 -2.38 14.80
C VAL A 232 5.17 -1.56 14.88
N GLU A 233 6.22 -2.17 15.44
CA GLU A 233 7.55 -1.59 15.59
C GLU A 233 8.41 -1.99 14.37
N GLY A 234 9.09 -1.02 13.78
CA GLY A 234 9.91 -1.18 12.58
C GLY A 234 9.74 -0.02 11.59
N ASP A 235 10.71 0.13 10.68
CA ASP A 235 10.71 1.20 9.69
C ASP A 235 9.98 0.79 8.41
N PHE A 236 9.02 1.60 7.99
CA PHE A 236 8.39 1.42 6.68
C PHE A 236 9.38 1.81 5.57
N PRO A 237 9.46 1.06 4.45
CA PRO A 237 10.37 1.41 3.35
C PRO A 237 10.14 2.82 2.83
N ASP A 238 11.23 3.52 2.50
CA ASP A 238 11.17 4.88 1.98
C ASP A 238 10.65 4.91 0.53
N TYR A 239 9.33 4.99 0.43
CA TYR A 239 8.58 5.01 -0.82
C TYR A 239 8.87 6.25 -1.67
N ASN A 240 9.30 7.37 -1.08
CA ASN A 240 9.57 8.61 -1.82
C ASN A 240 10.74 8.44 -2.80
N LYS A 241 11.72 7.57 -2.47
CA LYS A 241 12.84 7.23 -3.36
C LYS A 241 12.42 6.39 -4.57
N VAL A 242 11.24 5.78 -4.54
CA VAL A 242 10.75 4.86 -5.57
C VAL A 242 9.81 5.56 -6.55
N ILE A 243 9.23 6.70 -6.17
CA ILE A 243 8.36 7.51 -7.04
C ILE A 243 9.24 8.36 -7.97
N PRO A 244 9.16 8.22 -9.31
CA PRO A 244 9.91 9.07 -10.22
C PRO A 244 9.45 10.53 -10.15
N THR A 245 10.39 11.47 -10.24
CA THR A 245 10.11 12.92 -10.30
C THR A 245 10.03 13.46 -11.73
N GLU A 246 10.47 12.68 -12.70
CA GLU A 246 10.57 13.02 -14.12
C GLU A 246 9.91 11.91 -14.94
N PHE A 247 9.22 12.28 -16.02
CA PHE A 247 8.46 11.35 -16.85
C PHE A 247 8.65 11.70 -18.33
N THR A 248 8.81 10.66 -19.16
CA THR A 248 9.05 10.76 -20.60
C THR A 248 7.74 10.66 -21.38
N ALA A 249 6.80 9.85 -20.88
CA ALA A 249 5.50 9.64 -21.49
C ALA A 249 4.37 9.75 -20.45
N GLN A 250 3.24 10.34 -20.87
CA GLN A 250 2.04 10.51 -20.07
C GLN A 250 0.81 10.15 -20.91
N ALA A 251 -0.20 9.55 -20.28
CA ALA A 251 -1.46 9.17 -20.94
C ALA A 251 -2.66 9.35 -20.00
N HIS A 252 -3.79 9.85 -20.52
CA HIS A 252 -5.04 10.03 -19.78
C HIS A 252 -6.18 9.22 -20.43
N PHE A 253 -6.80 8.30 -19.69
CA PHE A 253 -7.76 7.33 -20.25
C PHE A 253 -8.78 6.81 -19.20
N ASP A 254 -9.89 6.18 -19.66
CA ASP A 254 -10.91 5.58 -18.78
C ASP A 254 -10.46 4.23 -18.23
N THR A 255 -10.27 4.17 -16.90
CA THR A 255 -9.95 2.95 -16.14
C THR A 255 -10.91 1.79 -16.40
N ARG A 256 -12.18 2.05 -16.72
CA ARG A 256 -13.19 1.01 -16.98
C ARG A 256 -13.01 0.32 -18.32
N GLU A 257 -12.57 1.06 -19.33
CA GLU A 257 -12.24 0.50 -20.64
C GLU A 257 -10.95 -0.31 -20.54
N THR A 258 -9.90 0.29 -19.96
CA THR A 258 -8.63 -0.38 -19.67
C THR A 258 -8.83 -1.65 -18.85
N LEU A 259 -9.72 -1.64 -17.83
CA LEU A 259 -10.03 -2.83 -17.04
C LEU A 259 -10.74 -3.93 -17.82
N LYS A 260 -11.64 -3.59 -18.77
CA LYS A 260 -12.26 -4.58 -19.66
C LYS A 260 -11.20 -5.19 -20.58
N ALA A 261 -10.36 -4.37 -21.20
CA ALA A 261 -9.26 -4.81 -22.04
C ALA A 261 -8.30 -5.73 -21.28
N CYS A 262 -7.88 -5.35 -20.07
CA CYS A 262 -7.03 -6.19 -19.22
C CYS A 262 -7.64 -7.56 -18.91
N HIS A 263 -8.93 -7.62 -18.55
CA HIS A 263 -9.60 -8.90 -18.33
C HIS A 263 -9.67 -9.74 -19.61
N SER A 264 -10.02 -9.14 -20.74
CA SER A 264 -10.07 -9.83 -22.04
C SER A 264 -8.71 -10.39 -22.46
N LEU A 265 -7.63 -9.63 -22.29
CA LEU A 265 -6.27 -10.07 -22.59
C LEU A 265 -5.79 -11.13 -21.59
N SER A 266 -6.14 -11.02 -20.30
CA SER A 266 -5.79 -12.03 -19.29
C SER A 266 -6.40 -13.41 -19.57
N ALA A 267 -7.54 -13.47 -20.26
CA ALA A 267 -8.17 -14.74 -20.65
C ALA A 267 -7.43 -15.49 -21.78
N LEU A 268 -6.52 -14.82 -22.49
CA LEU A 268 -5.67 -15.41 -23.54
C LEU A 268 -4.39 -16.04 -22.96
N TRP A 269 -4.21 -15.96 -21.64
CA TRP A 269 -2.96 -16.28 -20.96
C TRP A 269 -3.11 -17.48 -20.03
N LEU A 270 -2.15 -18.41 -20.11
CA LEU A 270 -2.12 -19.65 -19.31
C LEU A 270 -1.21 -19.53 -18.07
N ASP A 271 -0.31 -18.56 -18.09
CA ASP A 271 0.72 -18.35 -17.07
C ASP A 271 0.17 -17.51 -15.90
N LYS A 272 0.77 -17.60 -14.73
CA LYS A 272 0.19 -17.00 -13.51
C LYS A 272 0.25 -15.46 -13.47
N GLU A 273 1.19 -14.85 -14.18
CA GLU A 273 1.54 -13.42 -14.05
C GLU A 273 0.90 -12.49 -15.08
N ASN A 274 0.35 -13.02 -16.18
CA ASN A 274 -0.35 -12.24 -17.22
C ASN A 274 0.42 -10.99 -17.70
N PRO A 275 1.67 -11.09 -18.23
CA PRO A 275 2.40 -9.96 -18.78
C PRO A 275 1.59 -9.23 -19.86
N ILE A 276 1.34 -7.94 -19.62
CA ILE A 276 0.76 -7.00 -20.58
C ILE A 276 1.81 -5.92 -20.86
N ARG A 277 2.12 -5.72 -22.14
CA ARG A 277 2.85 -4.56 -22.63
C ARG A 277 1.88 -3.40 -22.78
N ILE A 278 2.26 -2.25 -22.24
CA ILE A 278 1.58 -0.97 -22.42
C ILE A 278 2.49 -0.12 -23.32
N THR A 279 1.97 0.29 -24.48
CA THR A 279 2.65 1.24 -25.37
C THR A 279 1.80 2.51 -25.43
N ILE A 280 2.39 3.63 -25.06
CA ILE A 280 1.82 4.97 -25.20
C ILE A 280 2.24 5.50 -26.57
N ASP A 281 1.24 5.80 -27.40
CA ASP A 281 1.36 6.23 -28.79
C ASP A 281 0.43 7.43 -29.04
N ASP A 282 0.48 8.04 -30.22
CA ASP A 282 -0.25 9.28 -30.52
C ASP A 282 -1.77 9.08 -30.39
N SER A 283 -2.38 9.77 -29.43
CA SER A 283 -3.81 9.70 -29.06
C SER A 283 -4.34 8.32 -28.60
N ARG A 284 -3.47 7.38 -28.22
CA ARG A 284 -3.90 6.03 -27.81
C ARG A 284 -2.93 5.31 -26.86
N VAL A 285 -3.50 4.45 -26.03
CA VAL A 285 -2.76 3.44 -25.26
C VAL A 285 -3.05 2.07 -25.84
N ILE A 286 -1.98 1.35 -26.20
CA ILE A 286 -2.04 0.00 -26.75
C ILE A 286 -1.67 -0.98 -25.64
N LEU A 287 -2.53 -1.98 -25.41
CA LEU A 287 -2.27 -3.11 -24.52
C LEU A 287 -2.03 -4.38 -25.35
N GLU A 288 -0.87 -4.98 -25.21
CA GLU A 288 -0.46 -6.17 -25.98
C GLU A 288 -0.07 -7.32 -25.05
N THR A 289 -0.43 -8.53 -25.45
CA THR A 289 0.08 -9.77 -24.85
C THR A 289 1.37 -10.22 -25.53
N LYS A 290 2.16 -11.06 -24.87
CA LYS A 290 3.34 -11.67 -25.49
C LYS A 290 2.93 -12.48 -26.73
N GLU A 291 3.83 -12.57 -27.71
CA GLU A 291 3.64 -13.36 -28.94
C GLU A 291 2.44 -12.90 -29.80
N ASP A 292 2.00 -11.65 -29.64
CA ASP A 292 0.91 -11.00 -30.41
C ASP A 292 -0.41 -11.80 -30.42
N ARG A 293 -0.68 -12.53 -29.32
CA ARG A 293 -1.89 -13.37 -29.20
C ARG A 293 -3.19 -12.55 -29.05
N GLY A 294 -3.05 -11.27 -28.74
CA GLY A 294 -4.14 -10.36 -28.46
C GLY A 294 -3.63 -8.96 -28.17
N LYS A 295 -4.32 -7.99 -28.76
CA LYS A 295 -4.06 -6.55 -28.71
C LYS A 295 -5.37 -5.83 -28.44
N ALA A 296 -5.33 -4.83 -27.57
CA ALA A 296 -6.42 -3.89 -27.35
C ALA A 296 -5.89 -2.46 -27.53
N ILE A 297 -6.72 -1.59 -28.09
CA ILE A 297 -6.41 -0.17 -28.29
C ILE A 297 -7.44 0.62 -27.48
N ILE A 298 -6.96 1.57 -26.70
CA ILE A 298 -7.77 2.43 -25.82
C ILE A 298 -7.51 3.87 -26.25
N GLU A 299 -8.57 4.64 -26.49
CA GLU A 299 -8.45 6.07 -26.79
C GLU A 299 -7.94 6.81 -25.56
N ALA A 300 -6.94 7.67 -25.75
CA ALA A 300 -6.25 8.35 -24.65
C ALA A 300 -5.70 9.70 -25.10
N GLU A 301 -5.71 10.70 -24.23
CA GLU A 301 -4.91 11.92 -24.45
C GLU A 301 -3.46 11.60 -24.04
N THR A 302 -2.52 11.67 -24.98
CA THR A 302 -1.13 11.24 -24.75
C THR A 302 -0.12 12.38 -24.97
N SER A 303 1.02 12.30 -24.30
CA SER A 303 2.13 13.24 -24.41
C SER A 303 3.44 12.47 -24.26
N GLY A 304 4.26 12.46 -25.32
CA GLY A 304 5.44 11.59 -25.42
C GLY A 304 5.07 10.14 -25.71
N GLN A 305 6.10 9.34 -26.06
CA GLN A 305 5.97 7.92 -26.39
C GLN A 305 6.75 7.06 -25.40
N GLY A 306 6.28 5.84 -25.16
CA GLY A 306 6.96 4.92 -24.25
C GLY A 306 6.33 3.52 -24.23
N SER A 307 7.17 2.51 -23.99
CA SER A 307 6.78 1.10 -23.92
C SER A 307 7.24 0.50 -22.60
N ILE A 308 6.34 -0.17 -21.89
CA ILE A 308 6.60 -0.74 -20.56
C ILE A 308 5.73 -1.99 -20.35
N ALA A 309 6.29 -3.04 -19.74
CA ALA A 309 5.54 -4.26 -19.45
C ALA A 309 5.20 -4.37 -17.96
N VAL A 310 4.03 -4.93 -17.67
CA VAL A 310 3.51 -5.07 -16.31
C VAL A 310 2.72 -6.36 -16.12
N ASN A 311 2.67 -6.85 -14.89
CA ASN A 311 1.77 -7.92 -14.49
C ASN A 311 0.31 -7.46 -14.59
N GLY A 312 -0.46 -8.08 -15.49
CA GLY A 312 -1.83 -7.71 -15.80
C GLY A 312 -2.80 -7.84 -14.61
N ASN A 313 -2.48 -8.68 -13.62
CA ASN A 313 -3.26 -8.78 -12.39
C ASN A 313 -3.05 -7.54 -11.48
N PHE A 314 -1.85 -6.96 -11.48
CA PHE A 314 -1.57 -5.70 -10.78
C PHE A 314 -2.20 -4.51 -11.50
N LEU A 315 -2.08 -4.45 -12.83
CA LEU A 315 -2.74 -3.42 -13.65
C LEU A 315 -4.26 -3.44 -13.46
N SER A 316 -4.89 -4.61 -13.52
CA SER A 316 -6.34 -4.76 -13.30
C SER A 316 -6.77 -4.32 -11.89
N GLN A 317 -5.95 -4.57 -10.86
CA GLN A 317 -6.23 -4.12 -9.50
C GLN A 317 -6.04 -2.61 -9.34
N ALA A 318 -5.07 -2.00 -10.01
CA ALA A 318 -4.89 -0.54 -10.05
C ALA A 318 -6.11 0.14 -10.70
N MET A 319 -6.50 -0.30 -11.90
CA MET A 319 -7.67 0.25 -12.62
C MET A 319 -8.96 0.13 -11.81
N LYS A 320 -9.16 -0.98 -11.09
CA LYS A 320 -10.31 -1.18 -10.21
C LYS A 320 -10.32 -0.27 -8.98
N ALA A 321 -9.15 0.18 -8.50
CA ALA A 321 -9.03 0.99 -7.29
C ALA A 321 -9.15 2.50 -7.57
N LEU A 322 -8.65 2.96 -8.72
CA LEU A 322 -8.75 4.35 -9.19
C LEU A 322 -10.21 4.70 -9.51
N GLY A 323 -10.73 4.13 -10.61
CA GLY A 323 -12.07 4.37 -11.14
C GLY A 323 -12.23 5.73 -11.82
N GLY A 324 -12.97 5.77 -12.93
CA GLY A 324 -13.12 6.99 -13.76
C GLY A 324 -11.91 7.19 -14.68
N MET A 325 -11.56 8.45 -14.95
CA MET A 325 -10.38 8.79 -15.75
C MET A 325 -9.11 8.77 -14.89
N THR A 326 -8.04 8.14 -15.37
CA THR A 326 -6.73 8.15 -14.71
C THR A 326 -5.68 8.78 -15.59
N GLU A 327 -4.72 9.44 -14.96
CA GLU A 327 -3.44 9.83 -15.56
C GLU A 327 -2.42 8.70 -15.29
N LEU A 328 -1.67 8.27 -16.30
CA LEU A 328 -0.53 7.36 -16.24
C LEU A 328 0.73 8.14 -16.60
N LYS A 329 1.81 7.97 -15.84
CA LYS A 329 3.13 8.54 -16.11
C LYS A 329 4.20 7.47 -16.10
N VAL A 330 5.08 7.51 -17.09
CA VAL A 330 6.16 6.55 -17.34
C VAL A 330 7.47 7.30 -17.60
N LYS A 331 8.57 6.85 -16.97
CA LYS A 331 9.92 7.39 -17.22
C LYS A 331 10.69 6.54 -18.23
N ASP A 332 10.88 5.27 -17.92
CA ASP A 332 11.56 4.29 -18.75
C ASP A 332 11.00 2.88 -18.44
N ALA A 333 11.36 1.87 -19.23
CA ALA A 333 10.83 0.51 -19.10
C ALA A 333 11.25 -0.26 -17.82
N LYS A 334 12.17 0.29 -17.02
CA LYS A 334 12.70 -0.29 -15.76
C LYS A 334 12.21 0.48 -14.53
N SER A 335 11.81 1.73 -14.71
CA SER A 335 11.25 2.60 -13.69
C SER A 335 9.78 2.26 -13.37
N PRO A 336 9.31 2.53 -12.14
CA PRO A 336 7.92 2.28 -11.76
C PRO A 336 6.94 3.19 -12.51
N MET A 337 5.79 2.65 -12.88
CA MET A 337 4.68 3.43 -13.44
C MET A 337 3.89 4.09 -12.33
N LEU A 338 3.53 5.37 -12.51
CA LEU A 338 2.68 6.11 -11.60
C LEU A 338 1.30 6.34 -12.23
N PHE A 339 0.25 5.86 -11.58
CA PHE A 339 -1.14 6.21 -11.87
C PHE A 339 -1.63 7.24 -10.85
N SER A 340 -2.41 8.22 -11.30
CA SER A 340 -2.92 9.32 -10.47
C SER A 340 -4.39 9.64 -10.81
N THR A 341 -5.21 9.81 -9.77
CA THR A 341 -6.62 10.25 -9.87
C THR A 341 -7.02 10.94 -8.57
N ASP A 342 -7.45 12.21 -8.61
CA ASP A 342 -7.98 12.96 -7.46
C ASP A 342 -7.14 12.86 -6.16
N GLY A 343 -5.81 12.94 -6.27
CA GLY A 343 -4.90 12.84 -5.12
C GLY A 343 -4.68 11.41 -4.58
N TYR A 344 -5.32 10.41 -5.18
CA TYR A 344 -4.98 8.99 -5.00
C TYR A 344 -3.93 8.57 -6.04
N GLN A 345 -2.83 8.00 -5.56
CA GLN A 345 -1.71 7.57 -6.37
C GLN A 345 -1.49 6.05 -6.23
N ILE A 346 -1.23 5.39 -7.35
CA ILE A 346 -0.83 3.99 -7.37
C ILE A 346 0.48 3.86 -8.16
N LEU A 347 1.50 3.30 -7.51
CA LEU A 347 2.75 2.91 -8.14
C LEU A 347 2.69 1.42 -8.49
N VAL A 348 3.15 1.03 -9.68
CA VAL A 348 3.29 -0.38 -10.08
C VAL A 348 4.67 -0.60 -10.69
N MET A 349 5.42 -1.57 -10.16
CA MET A 349 6.72 -1.96 -10.71
C MET A 349 6.55 -2.60 -12.10
N PRO A 350 7.42 -2.31 -13.07
CA PRO A 350 7.44 -3.03 -14.33
C PRO A 350 7.89 -4.48 -14.13
N MET A 351 7.63 -5.29 -15.14
CA MET A 351 8.27 -6.59 -15.29
C MET A 351 9.15 -6.59 -16.54
N PHE A 352 10.25 -7.34 -16.52
CA PHE A 352 11.06 -7.52 -17.71
C PHE A 352 10.30 -8.38 -18.73
N MET A 353 10.14 -7.86 -19.94
CA MET A 353 9.52 -8.56 -21.05
C MET A 353 10.35 -8.28 -22.31
N PRO A 354 11.01 -9.29 -22.91
CA PRO A 354 11.79 -9.08 -24.12
C PRO A 354 10.91 -8.55 -25.24
N GLU A 355 11.48 -7.76 -26.14
CA GLU A 355 10.72 -7.09 -27.18
C GLU A 355 10.11 -8.07 -28.18
N SER A 356 8.85 -7.82 -28.54
CA SER A 356 8.21 -8.43 -29.70
C SER A 356 9.02 -8.08 -30.94
N LYS A 357 9.31 -9.09 -31.77
CA LYS A 357 10.17 -8.94 -32.97
C LYS A 357 9.79 -7.74 -33.84
N ALA A 358 8.50 -7.46 -34.00
CA ALA A 358 8.01 -6.31 -34.77
C ALA A 358 8.47 -4.93 -34.24
N VAL A 359 8.73 -4.79 -32.93
CA VAL A 359 9.25 -3.53 -32.35
C VAL A 359 10.77 -3.47 -32.50
N ALA A 360 11.48 -4.58 -32.25
CA ALA A 360 12.92 -4.65 -32.48
C ALA A 360 13.29 -4.47 -33.98
N GLU A 361 12.46 -4.97 -34.89
CA GLU A 361 12.58 -4.74 -36.34
C GLU A 361 12.23 -3.29 -36.71
N ALA A 362 11.23 -2.67 -36.06
CA ALA A 362 10.91 -1.26 -36.28
C ALA A 362 11.99 -0.30 -35.74
N GLU A 363 12.55 -0.55 -34.56
CA GLU A 363 13.66 0.22 -34.00
C GLU A 363 14.95 0.00 -34.79
N ALA A 364 15.24 -1.22 -35.25
CA ALA A 364 16.38 -1.47 -36.14
C ALA A 364 16.23 -0.72 -37.47
N VAL A 365 15.03 -0.73 -38.08
CA VAL A 365 14.75 0.04 -39.31
C VAL A 365 14.80 1.55 -39.06
N ALA A 366 14.37 2.03 -37.89
CA ALA A 366 14.48 3.44 -37.51
C ALA A 366 15.96 3.86 -37.32
N GLN A 367 16.76 3.05 -36.63
CA GLN A 367 18.20 3.28 -36.45
C GLN A 367 18.97 3.18 -37.77
N GLU A 368 18.61 2.26 -38.67
CA GLU A 368 19.16 2.21 -40.03
C GLU A 368 18.73 3.42 -40.87
N ALA A 369 17.50 3.93 -40.69
CA ALA A 369 17.02 5.14 -41.36
C ALA A 369 17.70 6.42 -40.85
N GLU A 370 17.89 6.56 -39.54
CA GLU A 370 18.64 7.66 -38.93
C GLU A 370 20.13 7.62 -39.34
N ALA A 371 20.79 6.47 -39.23
CA ALA A 371 22.18 6.31 -39.67
C ALA A 371 22.36 6.58 -41.17
N ARG A 372 21.35 6.26 -41.99
CA ARG A 372 21.35 6.57 -43.42
C ARG A 372 21.09 8.05 -43.70
N ALA A 373 20.21 8.70 -42.95
CA ALA A 373 19.99 10.15 -43.04
C ALA A 373 21.23 10.95 -42.58
N GLU A 374 21.94 10.50 -41.55
CA GLU A 374 23.23 11.09 -41.15
C GLU A 374 24.32 10.90 -42.20
N ALA A 375 24.38 9.73 -42.86
CA ALA A 375 25.32 9.49 -43.96
C ALA A 375 25.00 10.33 -45.22
N GLU A 376 23.71 10.48 -45.55
CA GLU A 376 23.26 11.33 -46.66
C GLU A 376 23.52 12.83 -46.35
N ALA A 377 23.33 13.29 -45.10
CA ALA A 377 23.69 14.65 -44.68
C ALA A 377 25.21 14.92 -44.67
N GLN A 378 26.04 13.94 -44.31
CA GLN A 378 27.50 14.07 -44.38
C GLN A 378 27.98 14.15 -45.83
N THR A 379 27.42 13.35 -46.73
CA THR A 379 27.81 13.36 -48.16
C THR A 379 27.36 14.63 -48.90
N GLU A 380 26.25 15.26 -48.52
CA GLU A 380 25.91 16.61 -49.04
C GLU A 380 26.90 17.69 -48.53
N SER A 381 27.41 17.56 -47.30
CA SER A 381 28.36 18.54 -46.73
C SER A 381 29.77 18.49 -47.38
N GLU A 382 30.22 17.33 -47.83
CA GLU A 382 31.47 17.17 -48.59
C GLU A 382 31.33 17.65 -50.04
N ALA A 383 30.15 17.48 -50.66
CA ALA A 383 29.88 17.93 -52.02
C ALA A 383 29.90 19.47 -52.17
N GLU A 384 29.52 20.23 -51.15
CA GLU A 384 29.63 21.71 -51.19
C GLU A 384 31.06 22.24 -50.98
N THR A 385 31.99 21.44 -50.43
CA THR A 385 33.34 21.92 -50.10
C THR A 385 34.37 21.82 -51.24
N GLU A 386 34.18 20.93 -52.22
CA GLU A 386 35.19 20.75 -53.30
C GLU A 386 35.12 21.77 -54.46
N THR A 387 34.08 22.61 -54.58
CA THR A 387 33.89 23.47 -55.77
C THR A 387 34.55 24.87 -55.74
N LYS A 388 35.37 25.18 -54.73
CA LYS A 388 36.11 26.48 -54.66
C LYS A 388 37.56 26.38 -54.15
N THR A 389 38.51 26.11 -55.04
CA THR A 389 39.52 27.11 -55.52
C THR A 389 40.73 26.47 -56.24
N GLU A 390 40.87 26.71 -57.54
CA GLU A 390 42.16 26.63 -58.24
C GLU A 390 42.83 28.01 -58.34
N ALA A 391 44.08 28.16 -57.88
CA ALA A 391 45.10 29.05 -58.46
C ALA A 391 46.51 28.89 -57.82
N LYS A 392 47.54 28.73 -58.66
CA LYS A 392 49.00 28.65 -58.32
C LYS A 392 49.69 30.05 -58.43
N PRO A 393 51.03 30.20 -58.28
CA PRO A 393 51.92 29.90 -57.13
C PRO A 393 52.97 31.03 -56.86
N LYS A 394 53.80 30.96 -55.79
CA LYS A 394 55.14 31.61 -55.76
C LYS A 394 56.11 31.10 -54.66
N ARG A 395 57.35 31.61 -54.65
CA ARG A 395 58.61 30.91 -54.27
C ARG A 395 59.40 31.59 -53.12
N LYS A 396 60.24 30.78 -52.44
CA LYS A 396 61.48 31.11 -51.65
C LYS A 396 61.35 31.58 -50.18
N GLY A 397 61.63 30.65 -49.25
CA GLY A 397 62.13 30.88 -47.88
C GLY A 397 63.41 30.02 -47.63
N ARG A 398 64.22 30.25 -46.57
CA ARG A 398 65.55 29.61 -46.43
C ARG A 398 66.23 29.72 -45.04
N LYS A 399 66.54 28.58 -44.39
CA LYS A 399 67.49 28.36 -43.25
C LYS A 399 67.08 28.99 -41.89
N LYS A 400 67.51 28.52 -40.70
CA LYS A 400 68.61 27.63 -40.21
C LYS A 400 68.21 27.09 -38.79
N ASP A 401 68.85 26.17 -38.04
CA ASP A 401 70.00 25.24 -38.16
C ASP A 401 69.88 24.11 -37.09
N LYS A 402 70.19 22.84 -37.45
CA LYS A 402 70.75 21.71 -36.64
C LYS A 402 70.06 21.18 -35.34
N HIS A 403 69.78 19.88 -35.16
CA HIS A 403 70.63 18.64 -35.04
C HIS A 403 71.47 18.54 -33.75
N PRO A 404 71.73 17.34 -33.16
CA PRO A 404 71.67 15.99 -33.78
C PRO A 404 71.04 14.82 -32.98
N GLU A 405 70.91 13.68 -33.66
CA GLU A 405 70.82 12.27 -33.18
C GLU A 405 72.16 11.76 -32.57
N PRO A 406 72.35 10.50 -32.06
CA PRO A 406 71.57 9.25 -32.28
C PRO A 406 71.34 8.29 -31.07
N GLN A 407 70.71 7.15 -31.39
CA GLN A 407 70.48 5.93 -30.57
C GLN A 407 71.80 5.17 -30.27
N PRO A 408 71.85 4.12 -29.40
CA PRO A 408 71.47 2.75 -29.84
C PRO A 408 71.03 1.69 -28.75
N GLN A 409 70.27 0.67 -29.19
CA GLN A 409 70.33 -0.79 -28.82
C GLN A 409 70.14 -1.20 -27.32
N THR A 410 69.80 -2.44 -26.89
CA THR A 410 69.89 -3.82 -27.43
C THR A 410 68.73 -4.74 -26.98
N GLU A 411 68.50 -5.83 -27.73
CA GLU A 411 67.65 -7.02 -27.45
C GLU A 411 68.42 -8.08 -26.57
N PRO A 412 68.07 -9.39 -26.46
CA PRO A 412 66.82 -10.18 -26.62
C PRO A 412 66.58 -11.25 -25.49
N GLU A 413 65.69 -12.24 -25.75
CA GLU A 413 65.62 -13.64 -25.21
C GLU A 413 65.16 -13.87 -23.75
N GLU A 414 64.54 -15.00 -23.37
CA GLU A 414 64.24 -16.29 -24.05
C GLU A 414 62.90 -16.90 -23.56
N ALA A 415 62.40 -17.99 -24.17
CA ALA A 415 61.12 -18.65 -23.86
C ALA A 415 61.28 -20.06 -23.25
N VAL A 416 60.35 -20.49 -22.39
CA VAL A 416 60.13 -21.92 -22.02
C VAL A 416 58.64 -22.21 -21.74
N GLU A 417 58.12 -23.27 -22.38
CA GLU A 417 56.90 -24.05 -22.09
C GLU A 417 57.34 -25.51 -21.81
N PRO A 418 56.46 -26.48 -21.46
CA PRO A 418 55.26 -26.47 -20.59
C PRO A 418 55.31 -27.65 -19.57
N GLU A 419 54.28 -27.87 -18.73
CA GLU A 419 53.69 -29.22 -18.51
C GLU A 419 52.42 -29.27 -17.60
N THR A 420 51.69 -30.38 -17.79
CA THR A 420 50.49 -30.93 -17.13
C THR A 420 50.69 -31.34 -15.64
N GLN A 421 49.74 -31.81 -14.80
CA GLN A 421 48.40 -32.43 -14.97
C GLN A 421 47.62 -32.51 -13.61
N GLU A 422 46.37 -33.00 -13.64
CA GLU A 422 45.60 -33.64 -12.51
C GLU A 422 45.16 -32.79 -11.29
N THR A 423 44.11 -33.11 -10.52
CA THR A 423 43.02 -34.12 -10.57
C THR A 423 41.76 -33.56 -9.87
N ARG A 424 40.54 -33.97 -10.27
CA ARG A 424 39.33 -33.91 -9.41
C ARG A 424 38.36 -35.06 -9.70
N GLU A 425 38.08 -35.87 -8.70
CA GLU A 425 37.00 -36.86 -8.67
C GLU A 425 35.87 -36.45 -7.69
N PRO A 426 34.67 -37.07 -7.76
CA PRO A 426 33.43 -36.50 -7.21
C PRO A 426 33.01 -37.12 -5.86
N VAL A 427 32.08 -36.44 -5.17
CA VAL A 427 31.28 -37.03 -4.07
C VAL A 427 29.82 -36.63 -4.21
N ALA A 428 28.94 -37.62 -4.10
CA ALA A 428 27.49 -37.45 -3.99
C ALA A 428 27.01 -37.95 -2.61
N VAL A 429 26.11 -37.20 -1.98
CA VAL A 429 25.31 -37.55 -0.79
C VAL A 429 24.04 -36.68 -0.88
N GLY A 430 22.83 -37.13 -0.54
CA GLY A 430 22.35 -38.44 -0.07
C GLY A 430 20.91 -38.31 0.40
#